data_AF-A0A1A8AF54-F1
#
_entry.id   AF-A0A1A8AF54-F1
#
_cell.length_a   1.000
_cell.length_b   1.000
_cell.length_c   1.000
_cell.angle_alpha   90.00
_cell.angle_beta   90.00
_cell.angle_gamma   90.00
#
_symmetry.space_group_name_H-M   'P 1'
#
loop_
_entity.id
_entity.type
_entity.pdbx_description
1 polymer ?
#
loop_
_entity_poly.entity_id
_entity_poly.type
_entity_poly.pdbx_seq_one_letter_code
_entity_poly.pdbx_strand_id
1 'polypeptide(L)'
;SGNHQESISFFVFPSPHSPVLLGHDWLVTHNPQIVWKMSQVTVWSPHCLSNCLRSASLTSSTPTSNPLAPPDLSGIPEEYHDLCMVFSKDRASSLPPHQPYDCAVDLLQFATPIQQIPCRA
;
A
#
# COMPACT_ATOMS: atom_id res chain seq x y z
N SER A 1 3.71 -10.36 -1.12
CA SER A 1 2.54 -10.19 -0.25
C SER A 1 3.01 -10.37 1.19
N GLY A 2 3.10 -9.32 1.99
CA GLY A 2 3.79 -9.37 3.30
C GLY A 2 3.27 -8.38 4.33
N ASN A 3 2.07 -7.83 4.14
CA ASN A 3 1.46 -6.86 5.05
C ASN A 3 0.35 -7.46 5.91
N HIS A 4 0.16 -8.79 5.90
CA HIS A 4 -0.76 -9.47 6.81
C HIS A 4 -0.14 -9.50 8.21
N GLN A 5 -0.86 -8.94 9.19
CA GLN A 5 -0.48 -8.96 10.59
C GLN A 5 -1.69 -9.21 11.48
N GLU A 6 -1.51 -10.08 12.46
CA GLU A 6 -2.53 -10.39 13.45
C GLU A 6 -1.89 -10.91 14.74
N SER A 7 -2.69 -11.06 15.79
CA SER A 7 -2.28 -11.63 17.07
C SER A 7 -3.06 -12.93 17.32
N ILE A 8 -2.35 -14.04 17.52
CA ILE A 8 -2.93 -15.37 17.70
C ILE A 8 -2.24 -16.07 18.88
N SER A 9 -3.00 -16.85 19.66
CA SER A 9 -2.47 -17.72 20.72
C SER A 9 -2.15 -19.12 20.19
N PHE A 10 -1.01 -19.68 20.60
CA PHE A 10 -0.55 -21.00 20.17
C PHE A 10 -0.41 -21.95 21.36
N PHE A 11 -0.65 -23.23 21.12
CA PHE A 11 -0.18 -24.29 22.00
C PHE A 11 1.33 -24.47 21.82
N VAL A 12 2.05 -24.69 22.91
CA VAL A 12 3.52 -24.86 22.90
C VAL A 12 3.86 -26.34 23.02
N PHE A 13 4.64 -26.85 22.06
CA PHE A 13 5.14 -28.22 22.07
C PHE A 13 6.51 -28.32 21.39
N PRO A 14 7.32 -29.34 21.68
CA PRO A 14 8.61 -29.53 21.02
C PRO A 14 8.44 -29.81 19.51
N SER A 15 9.05 -28.97 18.68
CA SER A 15 9.05 -29.13 17.22
C SER A 15 10.45 -28.79 16.66
N PRO A 16 11.25 -29.78 16.24
CA PRO A 16 12.62 -29.55 15.81
C PRO A 16 12.75 -28.86 14.44
N HIS A 17 11.70 -28.92 13.59
CA HIS A 17 11.77 -28.47 12.20
C HIS A 17 10.73 -27.43 11.81
N SER A 18 9.78 -27.10 12.69
CA SER A 18 8.71 -26.15 12.38
C SER A 18 8.50 -25.22 13.58
N PRO A 19 9.00 -23.97 13.53
CA PRO A 19 8.95 -23.05 14.66
C PRO A 19 7.52 -22.61 15.01
N VAL A 20 6.65 -22.54 14.00
CA VAL A 20 5.23 -22.20 14.13
C VAL A 20 4.44 -23.09 13.18
N LEU A 21 3.29 -23.59 13.65
CA LEU A 21 2.32 -24.30 12.82
C LEU A 21 1.01 -23.53 12.82
N LEU A 22 0.54 -23.17 11.62
CA LEU A 22 -0.79 -22.60 11.41
C LEU A 22 -1.75 -23.75 11.08
N GLY A 23 -2.70 -23.99 11.97
CA GLY A 23 -3.62 -25.12 11.88
C GLY A 23 -4.76 -24.89 10.88
N HIS A 24 -5.64 -25.88 10.80
CA HIS A 24 -6.81 -25.87 9.91
C HIS A 24 -7.73 -24.66 10.13
N ASP A 25 -8.03 -24.33 11.39
CA ASP A 25 -8.96 -23.22 11.70
C ASP A 25 -8.43 -21.87 11.20
N TRP A 26 -7.11 -21.68 11.27
CA TRP A 26 -6.44 -20.51 10.70
C TRP A 26 -6.58 -20.51 9.17
N LEU A 27 -6.31 -21.64 8.51
CA LEU A 27 -6.42 -21.76 7.05
C LEU A 27 -7.84 -21.50 6.54
N VAL A 28 -8.87 -22.00 7.25
CA VAL A 28 -10.27 -21.76 6.91
C VAL A 28 -10.63 -20.28 7.07
N THR A 29 -10.20 -19.66 8.17
CA THR A 29 -10.52 -18.26 8.48
C THR A 29 -9.91 -17.31 7.46
N HIS A 30 -8.63 -17.51 7.11
CA HIS A 30 -7.91 -16.60 6.23
C HIS A 30 -8.00 -16.97 4.75
N ASN A 31 -8.28 -18.23 4.44
CA ASN A 31 -8.40 -18.80 3.09
C ASN A 31 -7.39 -18.22 2.06
N PRO A 32 -6.08 -18.27 2.36
CA PRO A 32 -5.07 -17.72 1.46
C PRO A 32 -4.89 -18.60 0.21
N GLN A 33 -4.55 -17.99 -0.91
CA GLN A 33 -4.07 -18.73 -2.08
C GLN A 33 -2.58 -19.01 -1.92
N ILE A 34 -2.22 -20.29 -1.82
CA ILE A 34 -0.85 -20.74 -1.57
C ILE A 34 -0.33 -21.47 -2.82
N VAL A 35 0.79 -20.98 -3.35
CA VAL A 35 1.56 -21.72 -4.35
C VAL A 35 2.60 -22.57 -3.63
N TRP A 36 2.24 -23.82 -3.35
CA TRP A 36 3.03 -24.75 -2.53
C TRP A 36 4.46 -25.00 -3.04
N LYS A 37 4.65 -25.11 -4.37
CA LYS A 37 5.99 -25.32 -4.95
C LYS A 37 6.96 -24.17 -4.66
N MET A 38 6.44 -22.96 -4.50
CA MET A 38 7.23 -21.75 -4.26
C MET A 38 7.16 -21.30 -2.80
N SER A 39 6.41 -22.03 -1.95
CA SER A 39 6.14 -21.67 -0.56
C SER A 39 5.68 -20.22 -0.40
N GLN A 40 4.77 -19.75 -1.28
CA GLN A 40 4.34 -18.36 -1.32
C GLN A 40 2.83 -18.21 -1.20
N VAL A 41 2.39 -17.26 -0.37
CA VAL A 41 1.02 -16.75 -0.37
C VAL A 41 0.89 -15.66 -1.43
N THR A 42 0.02 -15.88 -2.42
CA THR A 42 -0.16 -14.96 -3.54
C THR A 42 -1.32 -14.00 -3.31
N VAL A 43 -2.42 -14.49 -2.73
CA VAL A 43 -3.65 -13.72 -2.55
C VAL A 43 -4.23 -13.99 -1.15
N TRP A 44 -4.72 -12.92 -0.52
CA TRP A 44 -5.44 -12.96 0.75
C TRP A 44 -6.95 -12.84 0.52
N SER A 45 -7.74 -13.41 1.43
CA SER A 45 -9.20 -13.34 1.33
C SER A 45 -9.76 -11.93 1.62
N PRO A 46 -11.02 -11.64 1.24
CA PRO A 46 -11.70 -10.40 1.61
C PRO A 46 -11.75 -10.14 3.12
N HIS A 47 -11.78 -11.21 3.92
CA HIS A 47 -11.70 -11.12 5.37
C HIS A 47 -10.36 -10.49 5.80
N CYS A 48 -9.24 -10.99 5.26
CA CYS A 48 -7.92 -10.45 5.55
C CYS A 48 -7.77 -9.00 5.07
N LEU A 49 -8.31 -8.64 3.90
CA LEU A 49 -8.26 -7.26 3.40
C LEU A 49 -8.83 -6.25 4.41
N SER A 50 -9.82 -6.66 5.19
CA SER A 50 -10.51 -5.78 6.15
C SER A 50 -9.93 -5.85 7.56
N ASN A 51 -9.40 -7.01 7.98
CA ASN A 51 -9.10 -7.28 9.39
C ASN A 51 -7.61 -7.51 9.68
N CYS A 52 -6.83 -7.92 8.68
CA CYS A 52 -5.49 -8.45 8.91
C CYS A 52 -4.42 -7.73 8.09
N LEU A 53 -4.76 -7.22 6.91
CA LEU A 53 -3.80 -6.48 6.09
C LEU A 53 -3.62 -5.09 6.68
N ARG A 54 -2.38 -4.78 7.09
CA ARG A 54 -2.03 -3.40 7.37
C ARG A 54 -1.99 -2.61 6.08
N SER A 55 -2.65 -1.45 6.10
CA SER A 55 -2.40 -0.40 5.12
C SER A 55 -0.89 -0.18 5.04
N ALA A 56 -0.36 0.03 3.85
CA ALA A 56 1.04 0.42 3.70
C ALA A 56 1.24 1.69 4.54
N SER A 57 1.95 1.57 5.66
CA SER A 57 2.57 2.75 6.27
C SER A 57 3.49 3.29 5.19
N LEU A 58 3.36 4.57 4.85
CA LEU A 58 4.26 5.30 3.98
C LEU A 58 5.66 5.46 4.62
N THR A 59 6.23 4.40 5.20
CA THR A 59 7.65 4.32 5.49
C THR A 59 8.33 3.85 4.22
N SER A 60 8.35 4.74 3.23
CA SER A 60 9.18 4.63 2.05
C SER A 60 10.63 4.75 2.49
N SER A 61 11.31 3.62 2.70
CA SER A 61 12.76 3.56 2.59
C SER A 61 13.13 3.70 1.11
N THR A 62 13.02 4.91 0.57
CA THR A 62 13.67 5.27 -0.69
C THR A 62 15.17 5.35 -0.46
N PRO A 63 16.02 4.74 -1.31
CA PRO A 63 17.43 5.08 -1.32
C PRO A 63 17.55 6.57 -1.68
N THR A 64 18.28 7.29 -0.81
CA THR A 64 18.71 8.66 -0.95
C THR A 64 19.01 9.04 -2.41
N SER A 65 18.17 9.89 -2.99
CA SER A 65 18.61 10.84 -4.02
C SER A 65 18.39 12.23 -3.45
N ASN A 66 19.48 12.78 -2.91
CA ASN A 66 19.80 14.17 -2.59
C ASN A 66 18.67 15.12 -2.12
N PRO A 67 18.79 15.76 -0.93
CA PRO A 67 17.86 16.80 -0.51
C PRO A 67 18.14 18.09 -1.29
N LEU A 68 17.31 18.37 -2.29
CA LEU A 68 17.22 19.70 -2.90
C LEU A 68 16.09 20.47 -2.21
N ALA A 69 16.50 21.30 -1.24
CA ALA A 69 15.71 22.28 -0.48
C ALA A 69 14.50 21.75 0.34
N PRO A 70 14.29 22.27 1.57
CA PRO A 70 13.05 22.02 2.30
C PRO A 70 11.84 22.57 1.50
N PRO A 71 10.69 21.88 1.51
CA PRO A 71 9.46 22.37 0.88
C PRO A 71 9.08 23.73 1.47
N ASP A 72 8.57 24.64 0.64
CA ASP A 72 8.00 25.90 1.11
C ASP A 72 6.69 25.62 1.88
N LEU A 73 6.68 25.91 3.19
CA LEU A 73 5.55 25.67 4.09
C LEU A 73 4.70 26.93 4.33
N SER A 74 5.00 28.05 3.68
CA SER A 74 4.34 29.33 3.93
C SER A 74 2.83 29.34 3.65
N GLY A 75 2.34 28.41 2.83
CA GLY A 75 0.91 28.22 2.53
C GLY A 75 0.23 27.05 3.25
N ILE A 76 0.91 26.37 4.18
CA ILE A 76 0.43 25.13 4.80
C ILE A 76 0.17 25.38 6.30
N PRO A 77 -1.04 25.08 6.82
CA PRO A 77 -1.32 25.14 8.27
C PRO A 77 -0.36 24.28 9.09
N GLU A 78 -0.04 24.72 10.31
CA GLU A 78 0.98 24.09 11.17
C GLU A 78 0.66 22.63 11.49
N GLU A 79 -0.64 22.30 11.61
CA GLU A 79 -1.12 20.93 11.83
C GLU A 79 -0.76 19.93 10.72
N TYR A 80 -0.27 20.40 9.57
CA TYR A 80 0.12 19.56 8.42
C TYR A 80 1.61 19.60 8.10
N HIS A 81 2.44 20.23 8.94
CA HIS A 81 3.88 20.34 8.69
C HIS A 81 4.61 19.00 8.78
N ASP A 82 4.09 18.05 9.56
CA ASP A 82 4.56 16.66 9.59
C ASP A 82 4.33 15.92 8.25
N LEU A 83 3.38 16.40 7.44
CA LEU A 83 3.06 15.92 6.10
C LEU A 83 3.71 16.75 4.98
N CYS A 84 4.68 17.63 5.29
CA CYS A 84 5.32 18.52 4.32
C CYS A 84 5.78 17.85 3.02
N MET A 85 6.21 16.58 3.08
CA MET A 85 6.64 15.82 1.91
C MET A 85 5.50 15.55 0.91
N VAL A 86 4.24 15.51 1.36
CA VAL A 86 3.06 15.31 0.50
C VAL A 86 2.84 16.52 -0.41
N PHE A 87 3.22 17.71 0.07
CA PHE A 87 3.09 18.97 -0.67
C PHE A 87 4.30 19.28 -1.57
N SER A 88 5.26 18.36 -1.69
CA SER A 88 6.40 18.50 -2.60
C SER A 88 5.94 18.38 -4.07
N LYS A 89 6.15 19.46 -4.83
CA LYS A 89 5.80 19.53 -6.25
C LYS A 89 6.54 18.48 -7.10
N ASP A 90 7.81 18.22 -6.78
CA ASP A 90 8.62 17.23 -7.50
C ASP A 90 8.05 15.81 -7.33
N ARG A 91 7.59 15.49 -6.12
CA ARG A 91 6.96 14.20 -5.84
C ARG A 91 5.56 14.10 -6.45
N ALA A 92 4.77 15.18 -6.41
CA ALA A 92 3.44 15.21 -7.02
C ALA A 92 3.47 15.03 -8.55
N SER A 93 4.60 15.35 -9.19
CA SER A 93 4.77 15.21 -10.64
C SER A 93 5.07 13.77 -11.09
N SER A 94 5.38 12.88 -10.15
CA SER A 94 5.69 11.47 -10.42
C SER A 94 4.46 10.60 -10.16
N LEU A 95 3.98 9.91 -11.19
CA LEU A 95 2.91 8.92 -11.00
C LEU A 95 3.45 7.72 -10.19
N PRO A 96 2.67 7.19 -9.23
CA PRO A 96 3.02 5.94 -8.57
C PRO A 96 3.08 4.78 -9.58
N PRO A 97 3.83 3.71 -9.27
CA PRO A 97 3.89 2.54 -10.15
C PRO A 97 2.50 1.92 -10.32
N HIS A 98 2.20 1.51 -11.56
CA HIS A 98 0.91 0.94 -11.94
C HIS A 98 0.61 -0.32 -11.12
N GLN A 99 -0.60 -0.42 -10.60
CA GLN A 99 -1.12 -1.55 -9.82
C GLN A 99 -2.03 -2.43 -10.69
N PRO A 100 -2.16 -3.73 -10.37
CA PRO A 100 -3.05 -4.63 -11.11
C PRO A 100 -4.55 -4.30 -10.94
N TYR A 101 -4.90 -3.39 -10.03
CA TYR A 101 -6.26 -2.92 -9.78
C TYR A 101 -6.51 -1.51 -10.30
N ASP A 102 -5.55 -0.91 -11.02
CA ASP A 102 -5.73 0.41 -11.60
C ASP A 102 -6.77 0.33 -12.73
N CYS A 103 -7.84 1.11 -12.59
CA CYS A 103 -8.84 1.25 -13.65
C CYS A 103 -8.23 2.07 -14.79
N ALA A 104 -8.06 1.46 -15.96
CA ALA A 104 -7.69 2.20 -17.17
C ALA A 104 -8.82 3.17 -17.55
N VAL A 105 -8.48 4.44 -17.73
CA VAL A 105 -9.36 5.41 -18.38
C VAL A 105 -9.01 5.40 -19.87
N ASP A 106 -9.85 4.75 -20.66
CA ASP A 106 -9.68 4.72 -22.11
C ASP A 106 -9.86 6.13 -22.66
N LEU A 107 -8.76 6.73 -23.12
CA LEU A 107 -8.81 8.00 -23.82
C LEU A 107 -9.42 7.76 -25.20
N LEU A 108 -10.63 8.28 -25.41
CA LEU A 108 -11.22 8.30 -26.74
C LEU A 108 -10.31 9.10 -27.66
N GLN A 109 -9.87 8.47 -28.74
CA GLN A 109 -9.15 9.11 -29.82
C GLN A 109 -10.05 10.27 -30.30
N PHE A 110 -9.53 11.50 -30.33
CA PHE A 110 -10.25 12.76 -30.60
C PHE A 110 -10.97 13.46 -29.43
N ALA A 111 -10.87 12.97 -28.19
CA ALA A 111 -11.28 13.76 -27.03
C ALA A 111 -10.31 14.93 -26.83
N THR A 112 -10.73 16.15 -27.18
CA THR A 112 -10.02 17.36 -26.78
C THR A 112 -10.25 17.59 -25.27
N PRO A 113 -9.23 18.04 -24.52
CA PRO A 113 -9.45 18.47 -23.14
C PRO A 113 -10.58 19.50 -23.14
N ILE A 114 -11.55 19.35 -22.24
CA ILE A 114 -12.59 20.35 -22.06
C ILE A 114 -11.86 21.66 -21.74
N GLN A 115 -11.85 22.60 -22.67
CA GLN A 115 -11.25 23.90 -22.46
C GLN A 115 -11.85 24.48 -21.18
N GLN A 116 -10.96 24.87 -20.28
CA GLN A 116 -11.24 25.39 -18.94
C GLN A 116 -12.59 26.09 -18.88
N ILE A 117 -13.52 25.54 -18.09
CA ILE A 117 -14.61 26.34 -17.55
C ILE A 117 -13.90 27.40 -16.70
N PRO A 118 -13.95 28.70 -17.02
CA PRO A 118 -13.29 29.70 -16.21
C PRO A 118 -13.93 29.65 -14.82
N CYS A 119 -13.12 29.32 -13.81
CA CYS A 119 -13.51 29.52 -12.42
C CYS A 119 -13.78 31.02 -12.27
N ARG A 120 -15.07 31.37 -12.18
CA ARG A 120 -15.50 32.75 -11.98
C ARG A 120 -15.33 33.07 -10.49
N ALA A 121 -14.49 34.07 -10.20
CA ALA A 121 -14.37 34.68 -8.88
C ALA A 121 -15.68 35.36 -8.45
#